data_AF-A0A6N9A6Z6-F1
#
_entry.id   AF-A0A6N9A6Z6-F1
#
_cell.length_a   1.000
_cell.length_b   1.000
_cell.length_c   1.000
_cell.angle_alpha   90.00
_cell.angle_beta   90.00
_cell.angle_gamma   90.00
#
_symmetry.space_group_name_H-M   'P 1'
#
loop_
_entity.id
_entity.type
_entity.pdbx_description
1 polymer ?
#
loop_
_entity_poly.entity_id
_entity_poly.type
_entity_poly.pdbx_seq_one_letter_code
_entity_poly.pdbx_strand_id
1 'polypeptide(L)'
;MTQQTSRALGACIASSLTLALLIACESDTTAPPEVFEEGQIAIDASSPVGFTYLSLADAGGVVIPPDPATSNDWHMGFRRFLVRLNGGVAGPGSVSAVNLGNNANASAEEIVALTEQDGEAAFEAVTEADIPAAGSFVEDGLAPDPGASWFRFDPLAGTLVANPGAAWMVREASGRGFAIFRVTNLRMQGQRPVGLEIEYRRHVPNGTLGTSGTIEGDLSRGPVFLGLADGSPVSPAGCGWDISATPDLTIEINAGCGAGTFPLDPAQDFTTLSNADDAPEYGGFLSVISGAVPATVDDASGVFWYNVRENSRMWPTYNVFLVRVDEQVYKVQITSYYDAAGASGHPTVRFLRLR
;
A
#
# COMPACT_ATOMS: atom_id res chain seq x y z
N MET A 1 41.62 -80.07 -0.92
CA MET A 1 41.51 -78.60 -1.02
C MET A 1 42.48 -78.01 0.00
N THR A 2 43.45 -77.22 -0.49
CA THR A 2 44.25 -76.18 0.21
C THR A 2 44.29 -76.23 1.75
N GLN A 3 45.38 -76.63 2.45
CA GLN A 3 46.73 -76.01 2.54
C GLN A 3 46.69 -74.48 2.73
N GLN A 4 47.55 -73.81 3.51
CA GLN A 4 48.45 -74.18 4.64
C GLN A 4 49.17 -72.87 5.07
N THR A 5 49.56 -72.69 6.35
CA THR A 5 50.71 -71.82 6.80
C THR A 5 50.70 -70.30 6.48
N SER A 6 51.55 -69.41 7.01
CA SER A 6 52.21 -69.21 8.34
C SER A 6 53.07 -67.91 8.30
N ARG A 7 53.56 -67.43 9.47
CA ARG A 7 54.66 -66.42 9.66
C ARG A 7 54.33 -64.93 9.38
N ALA A 8 55.14 -63.94 9.82
CA ALA A 8 55.89 -63.63 11.07
C ALA A 8 56.78 -62.37 10.85
N LEU A 9 57.32 -61.76 11.93
CA LEU A 9 58.17 -60.53 11.97
C LEU A 9 57.43 -59.24 11.54
N GLY A 10 57.75 -57.98 11.92
CA GLY A 10 58.74 -57.33 12.81
C GLY A 10 58.69 -55.80 12.53
N ALA A 11 59.21 -54.84 13.33
CA ALA A 11 59.93 -54.83 14.60
C ALA A 11 59.77 -53.42 15.30
N CYS A 12 60.55 -53.11 16.35
CA CYS A 12 60.40 -51.92 17.21
C CYS A 12 61.05 -50.61 16.69
N ILE A 13 60.49 -49.43 17.04
CA ILE A 13 61.23 -48.17 17.31
C ILE A 13 60.53 -47.45 18.51
N ALA A 14 61.29 -46.71 19.33
CA ALA A 14 60.85 -46.09 20.58
C ALA A 14 61.02 -44.56 20.59
N SER A 15 60.40 -43.89 21.59
CA SER A 15 60.60 -42.48 22.00
C SER A 15 60.12 -41.41 20.97
N SER A 16 59.54 -40.28 21.38
CA SER A 16 60.09 -39.35 22.37
C SER A 16 59.04 -38.45 23.03
N LEU A 17 59.41 -37.86 24.16
CA LEU A 17 58.62 -36.91 24.95
C LEU A 17 58.70 -35.50 24.34
N THR A 18 57.58 -34.78 24.21
CA THR A 18 57.56 -33.33 23.93
C THR A 18 56.59 -32.61 24.87
N LEU A 19 57.14 -31.73 25.69
CA LEU A 19 56.40 -30.82 26.55
C LEU A 19 56.19 -29.49 25.79
N ALA A 20 54.94 -29.05 25.64
CA ALA A 20 54.62 -27.74 25.08
C ALA A 20 53.69 -26.97 26.04
N LEU A 21 54.06 -25.74 26.34
CA LEU A 21 53.26 -24.84 27.19
C LEU A 21 51.99 -24.43 26.44
N LEU A 22 50.85 -24.47 27.12
CA LEU A 22 49.66 -23.73 26.70
C LEU A 22 49.50 -22.52 27.61
N ILE A 23 49.66 -21.33 27.03
CA ILE A 23 49.34 -20.04 27.64
C ILE A 23 47.83 -19.80 27.45
N ALA A 24 47.19 -19.19 28.45
CA ALA A 24 45.76 -18.92 28.45
C ALA A 24 45.35 -17.89 27.40
N CYS A 25 44.09 -17.96 26.97
CA CYS A 25 43.32 -16.82 26.49
C CYS A 25 41.94 -16.89 27.13
N GLU A 26 41.45 -15.76 27.63
CA GLU A 26 40.12 -15.66 28.23
C GLU A 26 39.05 -15.80 27.15
N SER A 27 38.01 -16.60 27.41
CA SER A 27 36.87 -16.74 26.52
C SER A 27 35.92 -15.57 26.73
N ASP A 28 36.19 -14.48 26.03
CA ASP A 28 35.25 -13.37 25.91
C ASP A 28 33.97 -13.89 25.22
N THR A 29 32.86 -13.87 25.94
CA THR A 29 31.59 -14.44 25.44
C THR A 29 30.87 -13.37 24.65
N THR A 30 31.32 -13.14 23.42
CA THR A 30 30.53 -12.35 22.46
C THR A 30 29.15 -12.97 22.33
N ALA A 31 28.12 -12.14 22.45
CA ALA A 31 26.77 -12.53 22.07
C ALA A 31 26.79 -13.07 20.63
N PRO A 32 25.96 -14.07 20.28
CA PRO A 32 25.82 -14.46 18.88
C PRO A 32 25.45 -13.21 18.07
N PRO A 33 26.09 -12.98 16.91
CA PRO A 33 25.75 -11.81 16.10
C PRO A 33 24.26 -11.87 15.75
N GLU A 34 23.59 -10.73 15.84
CA GLU A 34 22.25 -10.56 15.27
C GLU A 34 22.33 -10.93 13.79
N VAL A 35 21.64 -12.02 13.42
CA VAL A 35 21.58 -12.48 12.04
C VAL A 35 20.48 -11.69 11.37
N PHE A 36 20.87 -10.57 10.78
CA PHE A 36 20.00 -9.78 9.93
C PHE A 36 19.69 -10.58 8.66
N GLU A 37 18.42 -10.93 8.45
CA GLU A 37 17.96 -11.54 7.20
C GLU A 37 17.77 -10.43 6.15
N GLU A 38 18.69 -10.36 5.17
CA GLU A 38 18.66 -9.39 4.06
C GLU A 38 17.98 -9.99 2.83
N GLY A 39 17.14 -9.20 2.15
CA GLY A 39 16.55 -9.58 0.88
C GLY A 39 16.37 -8.40 -0.08
N GLN A 40 16.47 -8.69 -1.37
CA GLN A 40 16.09 -7.79 -2.46
C GLN A 40 15.17 -8.53 -3.43
N ILE A 41 13.95 -7.99 -3.64
CA ILE A 41 12.89 -8.62 -4.41
C ILE A 41 12.35 -7.63 -5.45
N ALA A 42 12.37 -8.03 -6.72
CA ALA A 42 11.63 -7.34 -7.78
C ALA A 42 10.21 -7.91 -7.84
N ILE A 43 9.21 -7.03 -7.76
CA ILE A 43 7.79 -7.38 -7.68
C ILE A 43 7.12 -7.02 -9.00
N ASP A 44 6.34 -7.91 -9.60
CA ASP A 44 5.42 -7.53 -10.68
C ASP A 44 4.16 -6.91 -10.07
N ALA A 45 4.12 -5.59 -10.00
CA ALA A 45 2.95 -4.81 -9.61
C ALA A 45 2.33 -4.11 -10.84
N SER A 46 2.52 -4.65 -12.05
CA SER A 46 2.14 -3.99 -13.30
C SER A 46 0.63 -3.87 -13.47
N SER A 47 -0.15 -4.72 -12.78
CA SER A 47 -1.61 -4.71 -12.78
C SER A 47 -2.19 -3.36 -12.35
N PRO A 48 -3.18 -2.79 -13.08
CA PRO A 48 -3.86 -1.57 -12.69
C PRO A 48 -4.92 -1.80 -11.60
N VAL A 49 -5.32 -3.06 -11.35
CA VAL A 49 -6.44 -3.41 -10.45
C VAL A 49 -6.04 -4.32 -9.31
N GLY A 50 -5.19 -5.32 -9.54
CA GLY A 50 -4.77 -6.28 -8.52
C GLY A 50 -3.49 -5.83 -7.79
N PHE A 51 -3.42 -6.11 -6.50
CA PHE A 51 -2.17 -6.05 -5.73
C PHE A 51 -1.38 -7.35 -5.85
N THR A 52 -0.06 -7.25 -5.88
CA THR A 52 0.88 -8.36 -5.69
C THR A 52 1.45 -8.28 -4.29
N TYR A 53 1.47 -9.41 -3.58
CA TYR A 53 1.70 -9.44 -2.14
C TYR A 53 3.10 -9.96 -1.78
N LEU A 54 3.68 -9.37 -0.75
CA LEU A 54 5.02 -9.64 -0.23
C LEU A 54 4.92 -10.04 1.25
N SER A 55 5.56 -11.15 1.62
CA SER A 55 5.95 -11.42 3.00
C SER A 55 7.40 -11.00 3.22
N LEU A 56 7.69 -10.53 4.44
CA LEU A 56 9.03 -10.18 4.92
C LEU A 56 9.63 -11.26 5.83
N ALA A 57 8.84 -12.27 6.23
CA ALA A 57 9.32 -13.39 7.04
C ALA A 57 10.19 -14.35 6.21
N ASP A 58 11.04 -15.14 6.87
CA ASP A 58 11.81 -16.25 6.29
C ASP A 58 12.58 -15.89 5.00
N ALA A 59 13.45 -14.88 5.09
CA ALA A 59 14.19 -14.22 3.99
C ALA A 59 13.32 -13.50 2.93
N GLY A 60 12.01 -13.44 3.14
CA GLY A 60 11.03 -12.70 2.35
C GLY A 60 10.70 -13.32 0.99
N GLY A 61 9.52 -12.99 0.46
CA GLY A 61 9.05 -13.57 -0.80
C GLY A 61 7.71 -13.04 -1.27
N VAL A 62 7.49 -13.08 -2.59
CA VAL A 62 6.15 -12.84 -3.16
C VAL A 62 5.24 -14.01 -2.79
N VAL A 63 4.08 -13.69 -2.23
CA VAL A 63 3.07 -14.65 -1.74
C VAL A 63 1.76 -14.49 -2.49
N ILE A 64 0.96 -15.56 -2.53
CA ILE A 64 -0.38 -15.57 -3.11
C ILE A 64 -1.35 -15.92 -1.98
N PRO A 65 -1.82 -14.93 -1.19
CA PRO A 65 -2.82 -15.17 -0.15
C PRO A 65 -4.12 -15.70 -0.78
N PRO A 66 -4.80 -16.70 -0.20
CA PRO A 66 -6.05 -17.23 -0.74
C PRO A 66 -7.17 -16.17 -0.84
N ASP A 67 -7.21 -15.28 0.15
CA ASP A 67 -8.00 -14.05 0.18
C ASP A 67 -7.21 -13.00 0.99
N PRO A 68 -6.75 -11.90 0.36
CA PRO A 68 -6.00 -10.85 1.07
C PRO A 68 -6.74 -10.23 2.25
N ALA A 69 -8.09 -10.17 2.21
CA ALA A 69 -8.89 -9.54 3.26
C ALA A 69 -9.01 -10.41 4.53
N THR A 70 -8.63 -11.69 4.45
CA THR A 70 -8.71 -12.65 5.58
C THR A 70 -7.43 -13.45 5.83
N SER A 71 -6.38 -13.23 5.02
CA SER A 71 -5.06 -13.86 5.16
C SER A 71 -4.04 -12.98 5.90
N ASN A 72 -3.28 -13.61 6.81
CA ASN A 72 -2.08 -13.04 7.44
C ASN A 72 -0.78 -13.41 6.71
N ASP A 73 -0.85 -14.07 5.56
CA ASP A 73 0.33 -14.62 4.86
C ASP A 73 1.17 -13.52 4.18
N TRP A 74 0.62 -12.31 4.05
CA TRP A 74 1.23 -11.15 3.42
C TRP A 74 1.47 -10.01 4.42
N HIS A 75 2.50 -9.19 4.22
CA HIS A 75 2.76 -8.02 5.05
C HIS A 75 2.63 -6.71 4.27
N MET A 76 3.03 -6.71 2.99
CA MET A 76 2.97 -5.54 2.11
C MET A 76 2.33 -5.93 0.77
N GLY A 77 1.39 -5.13 0.27
CA GLY A 77 0.80 -5.26 -1.06
C GLY A 77 1.29 -4.14 -1.97
N PHE A 78 1.61 -4.45 -3.22
CA PHE A 78 2.05 -3.49 -4.25
C PHE A 78 1.12 -3.49 -5.46
N ARG A 79 0.63 -2.31 -5.88
CA ARG A 79 -0.15 -2.14 -7.13
C ARG A 79 0.28 -0.86 -7.83
N ARG A 80 0.89 -0.98 -9.01
CA ARG A 80 1.56 0.12 -9.70
C ARG A 80 2.56 0.77 -8.71
N PHE A 81 2.36 2.03 -8.35
CA PHE A 81 3.16 2.78 -7.37
C PHE A 81 2.57 2.74 -5.95
N LEU A 82 1.35 2.21 -5.76
CA LEU A 82 0.70 2.13 -4.46
C LEU A 82 1.32 0.99 -3.64
N VAL A 83 1.53 1.27 -2.36
CA VAL A 83 1.91 0.31 -1.32
C VAL A 83 0.78 0.26 -0.29
N ARG A 84 0.50 -0.92 0.23
CA ARG A 84 -0.50 -1.20 1.28
C ARG A 84 0.13 -2.10 2.34
N LEU A 85 -0.22 -1.91 3.60
CA LEU A 85 0.19 -2.77 4.72
C LEU A 85 -0.93 -3.74 5.11
N ASN A 86 -0.58 -4.92 5.60
CA ASN A 86 -1.54 -5.85 6.20
C ASN A 86 -1.86 -5.46 7.66
N GLY A 87 -2.60 -4.37 7.82
CA GLY A 87 -3.02 -3.87 9.12
C GLY A 87 -4.14 -2.83 9.01
N GLY A 88 -4.73 -2.49 10.16
CA GLY A 88 -5.80 -1.52 10.27
C GLY A 88 -7.03 -1.90 9.44
N VAL A 89 -7.43 -1.04 8.50
CA VAL A 89 -8.60 -1.27 7.64
C VAL A 89 -8.27 -1.99 6.33
N ALA A 90 -6.99 -2.27 6.09
CA ALA A 90 -6.48 -2.72 4.78
C ALA A 90 -6.20 -4.22 4.70
N GLY A 91 -6.16 -4.90 5.86
CA GLY A 91 -5.97 -6.34 5.99
C GLY A 91 -6.06 -6.79 7.46
N PRO A 92 -6.17 -8.11 7.73
CA PRO A 92 -6.42 -8.66 9.07
C PRO A 92 -5.20 -8.73 10.00
N GLY A 93 -3.99 -8.40 9.50
CA GLY A 93 -2.76 -8.42 10.29
C GLY A 93 -2.60 -7.21 11.21
N SER A 94 -1.41 -7.09 11.81
CA SER A 94 -1.00 -5.96 12.68
C SER A 94 0.15 -5.13 12.06
N VAL A 95 0.33 -5.24 10.74
CA VAL A 95 1.46 -4.63 10.04
C VAL A 95 1.29 -3.13 10.00
N SER A 96 2.28 -2.45 10.57
CA SER A 96 2.32 -1.01 10.77
C SER A 96 3.70 -0.50 10.43
N ALA A 97 3.83 0.75 10.00
CA ALA A 97 5.13 1.30 9.61
C ALA A 97 5.39 2.72 10.13
N VAL A 98 6.62 3.18 9.93
CA VAL A 98 7.05 4.57 10.06
C VAL A 98 7.88 4.90 8.82
N ASN A 99 7.51 5.96 8.09
CA ASN A 99 8.40 6.57 7.12
C ASN A 99 9.41 7.45 7.86
N LEU A 100 10.71 7.14 7.77
CA LEU A 100 11.75 7.97 8.38
C LEU A 100 11.92 9.32 7.65
N GLY A 101 11.37 9.45 6.44
CA GLY A 101 11.24 10.71 5.73
C GLY A 101 12.58 11.35 5.37
N ASN A 102 13.65 10.56 5.27
CA ASN A 102 15.02 11.04 5.03
C ASN A 102 15.14 11.92 3.77
N ASN A 103 14.26 11.71 2.77
CA ASN A 103 14.17 12.55 1.58
C ASN A 103 12.78 13.23 1.42
N ALA A 104 11.90 13.20 2.42
CA ALA A 104 10.51 13.68 2.30
C ALA A 104 10.37 15.19 2.02
N ASN A 105 11.41 15.98 2.33
CA ASN A 105 11.46 17.42 2.05
C ASN A 105 12.41 17.79 0.89
N ALA A 106 12.94 16.79 0.17
CA ALA A 106 13.88 17.01 -0.92
C ALA A 106 13.20 17.69 -2.12
N SER A 107 13.96 18.50 -2.87
CA SER A 107 13.48 19.10 -4.12
C SER A 107 13.42 18.09 -5.27
N ALA A 108 12.73 18.48 -6.33
CA ALA A 108 12.69 17.76 -7.60
C ALA A 108 14.11 17.45 -8.11
N GLU A 109 15.00 18.43 -8.08
CA GLU A 109 16.39 18.32 -8.51
C GLU A 109 17.21 17.38 -7.62
N GLU A 110 16.95 17.40 -6.31
CA GLU A 110 17.63 16.54 -5.33
C GLU A 110 17.24 15.07 -5.51
N ILE A 111 15.93 14.75 -5.61
CA ILE A 111 15.45 13.38 -5.88
C ILE A 111 15.96 12.86 -7.23
N VAL A 112 16.06 13.73 -8.23
CA VAL A 112 16.63 13.42 -9.55
C VAL A 112 18.15 13.16 -9.51
N ALA A 113 18.86 13.65 -8.50
CA ALA A 113 20.29 13.47 -8.31
C ALA A 113 20.65 12.21 -7.51
N LEU A 114 19.71 11.65 -6.74
CA LEU A 114 19.92 10.43 -5.95
C LEU A 114 20.27 9.23 -6.84
N THR A 115 21.36 8.56 -6.48
CA THR A 115 21.77 7.28 -7.05
C THR A 115 21.33 6.11 -6.17
N GLU A 116 21.40 4.89 -6.70
CA GLU A 116 21.17 3.69 -5.89
C GLU A 116 22.19 3.58 -4.73
N GLN A 117 23.43 4.09 -4.92
CA GLN A 117 24.44 4.12 -3.87
C GLN A 117 24.09 5.10 -2.74
N ASP A 118 23.45 6.23 -3.04
CA ASP A 118 22.98 7.19 -2.02
C ASP A 118 21.81 6.59 -1.21
N GLY A 119 20.90 5.90 -1.91
CA GLY A 119 19.82 5.14 -1.27
C GLY A 119 20.33 4.02 -0.38
N GLU A 120 21.32 3.26 -0.85
CA GLU A 120 22.00 2.21 -0.09
C GLU A 120 22.70 2.75 1.16
N ALA A 121 23.44 3.85 1.03
CA ALA A 121 24.09 4.49 2.19
C ALA A 121 23.07 4.98 3.24
N ALA A 122 21.92 5.52 2.81
CA ALA A 122 20.83 5.90 3.70
C ALA A 122 20.16 4.68 4.36
N PHE A 123 20.04 3.56 3.64
CA PHE A 123 19.50 2.29 4.16
C PHE A 123 20.45 1.63 5.16
N GLU A 124 21.74 1.54 4.85
CA GLU A 124 22.83 1.05 5.72
C GLU A 124 22.85 1.81 7.06
N ALA A 125 22.73 3.14 7.01
CA ALA A 125 22.79 4.01 8.19
C ALA A 125 21.67 3.78 9.22
N VAL A 126 20.55 3.15 8.83
CA VAL A 126 19.43 2.84 9.74
C VAL A 126 19.67 1.52 10.47
N THR A 127 19.60 1.57 11.80
CA THR A 127 19.93 0.48 12.72
C THR A 127 18.80 0.23 13.73
N GLU A 128 18.95 -0.75 14.63
CA GLU A 128 18.01 -0.91 15.77
C GLU A 128 17.85 0.36 16.60
N ALA A 129 18.90 1.20 16.71
CA ALA A 129 18.87 2.41 17.52
C ALA A 129 17.90 3.49 16.98
N ASP A 130 17.53 3.38 15.70
CA ASP A 130 16.61 4.28 15.01
C ASP A 130 15.14 3.83 15.13
N ILE A 131 14.87 2.67 15.74
CA ILE A 131 13.51 2.17 15.96
C ILE A 131 12.77 3.08 16.97
N PRO A 132 11.70 3.78 16.57
CA PRO A 132 10.98 4.68 17.46
C PRO A 132 10.10 3.90 18.45
N ALA A 133 9.51 4.62 19.40
CA ALA A 133 8.55 4.04 20.33
C ALA A 133 7.40 3.35 19.58
N ALA A 134 6.89 2.25 20.12
CA ALA A 134 5.88 1.40 19.47
C ALA A 134 4.59 2.13 19.03
N GLY A 135 4.26 3.27 19.66
CA GLY A 135 3.11 4.11 19.29
C GLY A 135 3.35 5.09 18.13
N SER A 136 4.57 5.15 17.58
CA SER A 136 4.87 5.91 16.36
C SER A 136 4.52 5.15 15.07
N PHE A 137 4.40 3.82 15.15
CA PHE A 137 4.05 2.96 14.03
C PHE A 137 2.56 3.08 13.70
N VAL A 138 2.26 3.33 12.43
CA VAL A 138 0.90 3.59 11.90
C VAL A 138 0.51 2.46 10.95
N GLU A 139 -0.66 1.87 11.19
CA GLU A 139 -1.34 0.94 10.27
C GLU A 139 -2.04 1.70 9.14
N ASP A 140 -2.42 1.02 8.06
CA ASP A 140 -3.22 1.65 7.01
C ASP A 140 -4.65 1.92 7.49
N GLY A 141 -5.09 3.17 7.38
CA GLY A 141 -6.40 3.65 7.80
C GLY A 141 -7.16 4.34 6.68
N LEU A 142 -8.34 4.89 7.00
CA LEU A 142 -9.08 5.75 6.09
C LEU A 142 -8.54 7.19 6.15
N ALA A 143 -8.13 7.72 5.00
CA ALA A 143 -7.71 9.10 4.80
C ALA A 143 -8.64 9.81 3.79
N PRO A 144 -8.78 11.14 3.82
CA PRO A 144 -9.48 11.87 2.77
C PRO A 144 -8.80 11.72 1.41
N ASP A 145 -9.57 11.52 0.33
CA ASP A 145 -9.09 11.63 -1.05
C ASP A 145 -8.49 13.03 -1.26
N PRO A 146 -7.21 13.18 -1.66
CA PRO A 146 -6.60 14.48 -1.96
C PRO A 146 -7.21 15.18 -3.19
N GLY A 147 -8.22 14.58 -3.83
CA GLY A 147 -9.00 15.18 -4.91
C GLY A 147 -8.59 14.66 -6.29
N ALA A 148 -8.17 13.39 -6.40
CA ALA A 148 -7.69 12.80 -7.65
C ALA A 148 -8.17 11.37 -7.91
N SER A 149 -8.97 10.76 -7.02
CA SER A 149 -9.34 9.34 -7.18
C SER A 149 -10.46 9.12 -8.20
N TRP A 150 -11.50 9.96 -8.18
CA TRP A 150 -12.75 9.75 -8.95
C TRP A 150 -12.74 10.32 -10.39
N PHE A 151 -11.69 11.05 -10.78
CA PHE A 151 -11.50 11.57 -12.13
C PHE A 151 -10.03 11.51 -12.55
N ARG A 152 -9.75 11.71 -13.83
CA ARG A 152 -8.37 11.78 -14.37
C ARG A 152 -8.30 12.66 -15.60
N PHE A 153 -7.12 13.14 -15.95
CA PHE A 153 -6.89 13.71 -17.27
C PHE A 153 -6.91 12.62 -18.35
N ASP A 154 -7.55 12.91 -19.48
CA ASP A 154 -7.47 12.09 -20.70
C ASP A 154 -6.78 12.89 -21.81
N PRO A 155 -5.58 12.50 -22.24
CA PRO A 155 -4.84 13.20 -23.29
C PRO A 155 -5.49 13.09 -24.68
N LEU A 156 -6.39 12.12 -24.90
CA LEU A 156 -7.16 12.01 -26.15
C LEU A 156 -8.34 12.99 -26.16
N ALA A 157 -8.99 13.18 -25.01
CA ALA A 157 -10.08 14.15 -24.85
C ALA A 157 -9.57 15.60 -24.62
N GLY A 158 -8.31 15.76 -24.18
CA GLY A 158 -7.71 17.04 -23.82
C GLY A 158 -8.34 17.70 -22.58
N THR A 159 -8.99 16.92 -21.72
CA THR A 159 -9.74 17.41 -20.56
C THR A 159 -9.85 16.34 -19.47
N LEU A 160 -10.49 16.67 -18.35
CA LEU A 160 -10.78 15.72 -17.27
C LEU A 160 -11.98 14.85 -17.63
N VAL A 161 -11.87 13.56 -17.33
CA VAL A 161 -12.92 12.54 -17.48
C VAL A 161 -13.10 11.78 -16.17
N ALA A 162 -14.26 11.18 -15.97
CA ALA A 162 -14.51 10.34 -14.80
C ALA A 162 -13.58 9.11 -14.76
N ASN A 163 -13.29 8.63 -13.56
CA ASN A 163 -12.58 7.38 -13.31
C ASN A 163 -13.53 6.32 -12.70
N PRO A 164 -14.32 5.60 -13.51
CA PRO A 164 -15.26 4.58 -13.03
C PRO A 164 -14.58 3.32 -12.47
N GLY A 165 -13.24 3.27 -12.46
CA GLY A 165 -12.46 2.26 -11.73
C GLY A 165 -12.25 2.60 -10.26
N ALA A 166 -12.52 3.84 -9.84
CA ALA A 166 -12.63 4.22 -8.44
C ALA A 166 -14.10 4.22 -8.01
N ALA A 167 -14.39 3.50 -6.93
CA ALA A 167 -15.73 3.28 -6.42
C ALA A 167 -15.69 3.11 -4.89
N TRP A 168 -16.80 3.35 -4.22
CA TRP A 168 -16.88 3.34 -2.76
C TRP A 168 -18.13 2.63 -2.27
N MET A 169 -18.02 1.93 -1.15
CA MET A 169 -19.14 1.66 -0.26
C MET A 169 -19.52 2.94 0.48
N VAL A 170 -20.80 3.07 0.82
CA VAL A 170 -21.39 4.24 1.48
C VAL A 170 -22.32 3.75 2.58
N ARG A 171 -22.14 4.28 3.79
CA ARG A 171 -23.17 4.28 4.82
C ARG A 171 -24.05 5.50 4.61
N GLU A 172 -25.35 5.30 4.38
CA GLU A 172 -26.29 6.39 4.12
C GLU A 172 -26.55 7.24 5.38
N ALA A 173 -26.79 8.54 5.19
CA ALA A 173 -27.17 9.50 6.22
C ALA A 173 -28.41 9.03 6.99
N SER A 174 -28.45 9.31 8.30
CA SER A 174 -29.49 8.86 9.23
C SER A 174 -29.69 7.33 9.31
N GLY A 175 -28.70 6.54 8.91
CA GLY A 175 -28.79 5.07 8.96
C GLY A 175 -29.85 4.51 8.01
N ARG A 176 -30.13 5.22 6.90
CA ARG A 176 -31.14 4.82 5.91
C ARG A 176 -30.80 3.52 5.17
N GLY A 177 -29.55 3.06 5.23
CA GLY A 177 -29.05 1.86 4.60
C GLY A 177 -27.59 2.00 4.21
N PHE A 178 -27.20 1.21 3.21
CA PHE A 178 -25.87 1.26 2.59
C PHE A 178 -26.03 1.27 1.07
N ALA A 179 -24.99 1.67 0.37
CA ALA A 179 -24.92 1.64 -1.08
C ALA A 179 -23.47 1.46 -1.53
N ILE A 180 -23.26 1.18 -2.82
CA ILE A 180 -22.01 1.51 -3.49
C ILE A 180 -22.26 2.58 -4.55
N PHE A 181 -21.27 3.43 -4.82
CA PHE A 181 -21.31 4.40 -5.92
C PHE A 181 -19.97 4.54 -6.64
N ARG A 182 -20.04 5.04 -7.86
CA ARG A 182 -18.90 5.55 -8.65
C ARG A 182 -19.36 6.67 -9.58
N VAL A 183 -18.43 7.52 -9.99
CA VAL A 183 -18.70 8.51 -11.04
C VAL A 183 -18.41 7.87 -12.40
N THR A 184 -19.42 7.79 -13.26
CA THR A 184 -19.33 7.18 -14.60
C THR A 184 -19.08 8.20 -15.70
N ASN A 185 -19.49 9.45 -15.50
CA ASN A 185 -19.34 10.53 -16.47
C ASN A 185 -19.01 11.86 -15.79
N LEU A 186 -18.11 12.63 -16.39
CA LEU A 186 -17.76 13.99 -15.97
C LEU A 186 -17.85 14.89 -17.21
N ARG A 187 -18.76 15.87 -17.16
CA ARG A 187 -19.03 16.80 -18.25
C ARG A 187 -18.29 18.11 -18.00
N MET A 188 -17.32 18.43 -18.85
CA MET A 188 -16.50 19.63 -18.77
C MET A 188 -16.92 20.67 -19.83
N GLN A 189 -16.90 21.95 -19.47
CA GLN A 189 -16.98 23.08 -20.39
C GLN A 189 -15.69 23.90 -20.29
N GLY A 190 -14.74 23.64 -21.20
CA GLY A 190 -13.37 24.10 -21.04
C GLY A 190 -12.73 23.43 -19.83
N GLN A 191 -12.28 24.23 -18.86
CA GLN A 191 -11.71 23.76 -17.59
C GLN A 191 -12.73 23.69 -16.44
N ARG A 192 -14.01 24.02 -16.68
CA ARG A 192 -15.05 24.04 -15.64
C ARG A 192 -15.90 22.76 -15.70
N PRO A 193 -16.09 22.02 -14.59
CA PRO A 193 -17.10 20.97 -14.54
C PRO A 193 -18.51 21.59 -14.58
N VAL A 194 -19.36 21.06 -15.45
CA VAL A 194 -20.76 21.51 -15.63
C VAL A 194 -21.78 20.44 -15.28
N GLY A 195 -21.36 19.19 -15.10
CA GLY A 195 -22.20 18.13 -14.56
C GLY A 195 -21.47 16.81 -14.49
N LEU A 196 -22.12 15.82 -13.87
CA LEU A 196 -21.60 14.46 -13.75
C LEU A 196 -22.73 13.44 -13.76
N GLU A 197 -22.37 12.17 -13.84
CA GLU A 197 -23.27 11.03 -13.64
C GLU A 197 -22.68 10.13 -12.56
N ILE A 198 -23.49 9.79 -11.56
CA ILE A 198 -23.16 8.76 -10.57
C ILE A 198 -23.93 7.50 -10.94
N GLU A 199 -23.24 6.37 -11.05
CA GLU A 199 -23.84 5.05 -10.97
C GLU A 199 -23.79 4.58 -9.53
N TYR A 200 -24.90 4.06 -9.01
CA TYR A 200 -24.99 3.53 -7.65
C TYR A 200 -25.81 2.25 -7.61
N ARG A 201 -25.56 1.41 -6.61
CA ARG A 201 -26.38 0.24 -6.26
C ARG A 201 -26.71 0.34 -4.77
N ARG A 202 -28.00 0.33 -4.41
CA ARG A 202 -28.42 0.41 -3.01
C ARG A 202 -28.53 -0.97 -2.38
N HIS A 203 -28.06 -1.11 -1.15
CA HIS A 203 -28.15 -2.34 -0.36
C HIS A 203 -29.53 -2.40 0.30
N VAL A 204 -30.31 -3.44 -0.03
CA VAL A 204 -31.61 -3.68 0.61
C VAL A 204 -31.38 -4.06 2.08
N PRO A 205 -32.10 -3.49 3.08
CA PRO A 205 -31.92 -3.84 4.49
C PRO A 205 -32.09 -5.35 4.75
N ASN A 206 -31.06 -5.98 5.34
CA ASN A 206 -30.95 -7.44 5.53
C ASN A 206 -30.98 -8.27 4.23
N GLY A 207 -30.63 -7.66 3.09
CA GLY A 207 -30.58 -8.28 1.77
C GLY A 207 -29.20 -8.12 1.11
N THR A 208 -29.19 -7.89 -0.20
CA THR A 208 -27.98 -7.63 -0.99
C THR A 208 -28.08 -6.29 -1.72
N LEU A 209 -26.98 -5.85 -2.34
CA LEU A 209 -26.94 -4.78 -3.33
C LEU A 209 -27.88 -5.09 -4.51
N GLY A 210 -28.82 -4.19 -4.74
CA GLY A 210 -29.80 -4.27 -5.82
C GLY A 210 -29.23 -3.98 -7.22
N THR A 211 -30.14 -3.70 -8.16
CA THR A 211 -29.82 -3.23 -9.52
C THR A 211 -29.14 -1.87 -9.49
N SER A 212 -28.34 -1.56 -10.52
CA SER A 212 -27.80 -0.21 -10.67
C SER A 212 -28.88 0.82 -11.01
N GLY A 213 -28.72 2.01 -10.46
CA GLY A 213 -29.41 3.24 -10.85
C GLY A 213 -28.38 4.31 -11.19
N THR A 214 -28.82 5.37 -11.87
CA THR A 214 -27.99 6.52 -12.18
C THR A 214 -28.60 7.81 -11.64
N ILE A 215 -27.75 8.75 -11.25
CA ILE A 215 -28.14 10.09 -10.81
C ILE A 215 -27.34 11.12 -11.60
N GLU A 216 -28.02 12.02 -12.32
CA GLU A 216 -27.38 13.14 -13.00
C GLU A 216 -27.19 14.34 -12.06
N GLY A 217 -25.97 14.88 -12.02
CA GLY A 217 -25.65 16.15 -11.39
C GLY A 217 -25.51 17.29 -12.41
N ASP A 218 -26.15 18.44 -12.14
CA ASP A 218 -25.92 19.72 -12.81
C ASP A 218 -25.06 20.62 -11.93
N LEU A 219 -23.79 20.81 -12.30
CA LEU A 219 -22.82 21.65 -11.59
C LEU A 219 -22.75 23.08 -12.19
N SER A 220 -23.55 23.39 -13.20
CA SER A 220 -23.55 24.71 -13.85
C SER A 220 -24.03 25.83 -12.92
N ARG A 221 -24.75 25.49 -11.84
CA ARG A 221 -25.38 26.43 -10.89
C ARG A 221 -24.81 26.43 -9.47
N GLY A 222 -23.91 25.49 -9.14
CA GLY A 222 -23.38 25.31 -7.79
C GLY A 222 -23.21 23.83 -7.44
N PRO A 223 -22.99 23.49 -6.16
CA PRO A 223 -22.96 22.11 -5.70
C PRO A 223 -24.32 21.41 -5.88
N VAL A 224 -24.28 20.11 -6.14
CA VAL A 224 -25.46 19.24 -6.22
C VAL A 224 -25.43 18.25 -5.07
N PHE A 225 -26.55 18.13 -4.35
CA PHE A 225 -26.71 17.28 -3.17
C PHE A 225 -27.57 16.09 -3.55
N LEU A 226 -27.11 14.88 -3.25
CA LEU A 226 -27.66 13.63 -3.78
C LEU A 226 -28.08 12.73 -2.62
N GLY A 227 -29.31 12.22 -2.70
CA GLY A 227 -29.83 11.18 -1.81
C GLY A 227 -29.78 9.83 -2.52
N LEU A 228 -28.92 8.90 -2.07
CA LEU A 228 -28.84 7.54 -2.63
C LEU A 228 -30.09 6.73 -2.29
N ALA A 229 -30.77 7.08 -1.21
CA ALA A 229 -32.01 6.44 -0.79
C ALA A 229 -33.11 6.50 -1.85
N ASP A 230 -33.26 7.68 -2.45
CA ASP A 230 -34.33 8.05 -3.38
C ASP A 230 -33.81 8.24 -4.82
N GLY A 231 -32.53 7.99 -5.07
CA GLY A 231 -31.91 8.02 -6.40
C GLY A 231 -31.97 9.39 -7.10
N SER A 232 -31.96 10.49 -6.34
CA SER A 232 -32.27 11.81 -6.91
C SER A 232 -31.52 12.96 -6.23
N PRO A 233 -31.38 14.12 -6.92
CA PRO A 233 -30.95 15.36 -6.30
C PRO A 233 -31.97 15.84 -5.26
N VAL A 234 -31.48 16.28 -4.12
CA VAL A 234 -32.26 16.71 -2.95
C VAL A 234 -31.81 18.08 -2.46
N SER A 235 -32.55 18.68 -1.52
CA SER A 235 -32.15 19.96 -0.91
C SER A 235 -31.00 19.78 0.10
N PRO A 236 -30.09 20.76 0.25
CA PRO A 236 -28.98 20.75 1.22
C PRO A 236 -29.44 21.04 2.66
N ALA A 237 -30.44 20.30 3.14
CA ALA A 237 -31.05 20.52 4.44
C ALA A 237 -31.28 19.19 5.18
N GLY A 238 -30.85 19.16 6.44
CA GLY A 238 -30.92 17.96 7.29
C GLY A 238 -30.18 16.77 6.68
N CYS A 239 -30.78 15.58 6.84
CA CYS A 239 -30.16 14.29 6.51
C CYS A 239 -30.78 13.62 5.27
N GLY A 240 -31.36 14.40 4.35
CA GLY A 240 -31.89 13.88 3.08
C GLY A 240 -30.82 13.52 2.05
N TRP A 241 -29.66 14.19 2.13
CA TRP A 241 -28.51 13.98 1.25
C TRP A 241 -27.44 13.12 1.93
N ASP A 242 -26.73 12.33 1.13
CA ASP A 242 -25.62 11.48 1.56
C ASP A 242 -24.28 12.04 1.04
N ILE A 243 -24.30 12.47 -0.23
CA ILE A 243 -23.15 12.94 -1.00
C ILE A 243 -23.47 14.31 -1.60
N SER A 244 -22.50 15.23 -1.57
CA SER A 244 -22.49 16.48 -2.33
C SER A 244 -21.36 16.43 -3.33
N ALA A 245 -21.58 16.93 -4.54
CA ALA A 245 -20.52 17.13 -5.53
C ALA A 245 -20.49 18.59 -5.97
N THR A 246 -19.29 19.15 -6.05
CA THR A 246 -19.07 20.60 -6.17
C THR A 246 -18.47 20.99 -7.53
N PRO A 247 -18.60 22.27 -7.95
CA PRO A 247 -17.92 22.77 -9.15
C PRO A 247 -16.39 22.89 -9.05
N ASP A 248 -15.78 22.58 -7.91
CA ASP A 248 -14.32 22.52 -7.70
C ASP A 248 -13.76 21.08 -7.66
N LEU A 249 -14.56 20.10 -8.08
CA LEU A 249 -14.21 18.66 -8.14
C LEU A 249 -14.06 17.98 -6.77
N THR A 250 -14.62 18.56 -5.72
CA THR A 250 -14.76 17.91 -4.41
C THR A 250 -16.01 17.03 -4.37
N ILE A 251 -15.90 15.89 -3.68
CA ILE A 251 -17.04 15.08 -3.24
C ILE A 251 -17.08 15.15 -1.70
N GLU A 252 -18.13 15.77 -1.16
CA GLU A 252 -18.35 15.92 0.27
C GLU A 252 -19.37 14.89 0.76
N ILE A 253 -19.26 14.47 2.02
CA ILE A 253 -20.12 13.45 2.62
C ILE A 253 -20.88 14.07 3.79
N ASN A 254 -22.15 13.68 4.00
CA ASN A 254 -22.99 14.19 5.09
C ASN A 254 -22.62 13.56 6.46
N ALA A 255 -21.38 13.74 6.89
CA ALA A 255 -20.83 13.18 8.13
C ALA A 255 -21.57 13.66 9.38
N GLY A 256 -22.12 14.89 9.35
CA GLY A 256 -22.98 15.42 10.43
C GLY A 256 -24.28 14.63 10.64
N CYS A 257 -24.71 13.86 9.64
CA CYS A 257 -25.82 12.91 9.70
C CYS A 257 -25.36 11.43 9.74
N GLY A 258 -24.08 11.16 9.99
CA GLY A 258 -23.51 9.82 10.09
C GLY A 258 -23.20 9.13 8.76
N ALA A 259 -23.34 9.83 7.62
CA ALA A 259 -22.90 9.28 6.34
C ALA A 259 -21.37 9.10 6.33
N GLY A 260 -20.89 8.13 5.56
CA GLY A 260 -19.46 7.86 5.43
C GLY A 260 -19.16 6.96 4.24
N THR A 261 -17.90 6.91 3.82
CA THR A 261 -17.46 6.03 2.71
C THR A 261 -16.33 5.09 3.11
N PHE A 262 -16.17 4.01 2.34
CA PHE A 262 -15.02 3.11 2.33
C PHE A 262 -14.66 2.82 0.87
N PRO A 263 -13.39 2.87 0.43
CA PRO A 263 -13.05 2.63 -0.97
C PRO A 263 -13.17 1.15 -1.30
N LEU A 264 -13.85 0.82 -2.41
CA LEU A 264 -13.77 -0.53 -2.96
C LEU A 264 -12.35 -0.77 -3.49
N ASP A 265 -11.87 -2.00 -3.39
CA ASP A 265 -10.67 -2.36 -4.13
C ASP A 265 -11.01 -2.48 -5.62
N PRO A 266 -10.26 -1.85 -6.55
CA PRO A 266 -10.40 -2.03 -8.00
C PRO A 266 -10.41 -3.48 -8.51
N ALA A 267 -9.98 -4.47 -7.73
CA ALA A 267 -10.17 -5.89 -8.05
C ALA A 267 -11.62 -6.40 -7.82
N GLN A 268 -12.43 -5.69 -7.01
CA GLN A 268 -13.85 -5.99 -6.79
C GLN A 268 -14.70 -5.44 -7.94
N ASP A 269 -15.50 -6.30 -8.56
CA ASP A 269 -16.40 -5.91 -9.64
C ASP A 269 -17.67 -5.23 -9.08
N PHE A 270 -17.78 -3.93 -9.34
CA PHE A 270 -18.92 -3.07 -9.00
C PHE A 270 -20.28 -3.66 -9.40
N THR A 271 -20.35 -4.44 -10.48
CA THR A 271 -21.61 -5.01 -11.01
C THR A 271 -22.03 -6.29 -10.31
N THR A 272 -21.09 -7.07 -9.76
CA THR A 272 -21.35 -8.37 -9.14
C THR A 272 -21.20 -8.39 -7.62
N LEU A 273 -20.60 -7.36 -7.01
CA LEU A 273 -20.51 -7.21 -5.55
C LEU A 273 -21.89 -7.36 -4.88
N SER A 274 -21.97 -8.10 -3.78
CA SER A 274 -23.24 -8.44 -3.12
C SER A 274 -23.59 -7.54 -1.93
N ASN A 275 -22.59 -6.96 -1.26
CA ASN A 275 -22.75 -6.23 0.00
C ASN A 275 -22.08 -4.86 -0.04
N ALA A 276 -22.52 -3.96 0.84
CA ALA A 276 -21.87 -2.69 1.12
C ALA A 276 -21.97 -2.30 2.60
N ASP A 277 -22.37 -3.22 3.48
CA ASP A 277 -22.52 -3.09 4.94
C ASP A 277 -21.42 -3.83 5.73
N ASP A 278 -20.46 -4.42 5.01
CA ASP A 278 -19.37 -5.26 5.50
C ASP A 278 -18.00 -4.56 5.53
N ALA A 279 -17.94 -3.24 5.30
CA ALA A 279 -16.71 -2.48 5.50
C ALA A 279 -16.35 -2.38 7.00
N PRO A 280 -15.05 -2.46 7.37
CA PRO A 280 -14.60 -2.37 8.76
C PRO A 280 -14.85 -0.98 9.38
N GLU A 281 -14.85 0.07 8.56
CA GLU A 281 -15.09 1.45 8.95
C GLU A 281 -15.74 2.22 7.78
N TYR A 282 -16.37 3.37 8.05
CA TYR A 282 -16.71 4.36 7.01
C TYR A 282 -16.34 5.77 7.49
N GLY A 283 -15.41 6.39 6.79
CA GLY A 283 -14.90 7.74 7.08
C GLY A 283 -15.87 8.83 6.64
N GLY A 284 -15.95 9.93 7.39
CA GLY A 284 -16.85 11.07 7.15
C GLY A 284 -16.45 11.98 5.98
N PHE A 285 -15.81 11.42 4.96
CA PHE A 285 -15.20 12.08 3.80
C PHE A 285 -15.16 11.09 2.64
N LEU A 286 -14.88 11.54 1.41
CA LEU A 286 -14.53 10.61 0.33
C LEU A 286 -13.20 9.94 0.71
N SER A 287 -13.20 8.64 0.93
CA SER A 287 -12.10 7.93 1.57
C SER A 287 -11.17 7.25 0.58
N VAL A 288 -9.88 7.26 0.91
CA VAL A 288 -8.85 6.38 0.37
C VAL A 288 -8.23 5.60 1.53
N ILE A 289 -7.55 4.49 1.23
CA ILE A 289 -6.72 3.78 2.22
C ILE A 289 -5.30 4.33 2.12
N SER A 290 -4.76 4.80 3.24
CA SER A 290 -3.38 5.27 3.36
C SER A 290 -2.92 5.18 4.82
N GLY A 291 -1.61 5.01 5.02
CA GLY A 291 -1.00 4.96 6.34
C GLY A 291 0.39 5.57 6.32
N ALA A 292 1.34 4.92 6.97
CA ALA A 292 2.74 5.38 7.02
C ALA A 292 3.47 5.37 5.67
N VAL A 293 2.95 4.69 4.65
CA VAL A 293 3.46 4.78 3.27
C VAL A 293 2.47 5.62 2.45
N PRO A 294 2.74 6.92 2.19
CA PRO A 294 1.75 7.79 1.55
C PRO A 294 1.51 7.40 0.09
N ALA A 295 0.25 7.37 -0.32
CA ALA A 295 -0.19 7.10 -1.69
C ALA A 295 0.00 8.31 -2.65
N THR A 296 1.07 9.09 -2.47
CA THR A 296 1.43 10.25 -3.31
C THR A 296 2.47 9.87 -4.37
N VAL A 297 2.42 10.58 -5.50
CA VAL A 297 3.51 10.63 -6.48
C VAL A 297 3.86 12.07 -6.88
N ASP A 298 3.29 13.07 -6.19
CA ASP A 298 3.41 14.49 -6.54
C ASP A 298 4.51 15.21 -5.72
N ASP A 299 5.06 14.53 -4.71
CA ASP A 299 6.07 15.02 -3.78
C ASP A 299 7.00 13.88 -3.29
N ALA A 300 8.08 14.25 -2.60
CA ALA A 300 9.11 13.32 -2.14
C ALA A 300 8.77 12.49 -0.88
N SER A 301 7.60 12.68 -0.25
CA SER A 301 7.21 11.91 0.94
C SER A 301 6.72 10.48 0.61
N GLY A 302 6.27 10.26 -0.62
CA GLY A 302 5.88 8.93 -1.12
C GLY A 302 7.06 7.99 -1.37
N VAL A 303 6.77 6.85 -2.01
CA VAL A 303 7.80 5.90 -2.49
C VAL A 303 8.41 6.32 -3.83
N PHE A 304 7.68 7.10 -4.62
CA PHE A 304 8.10 7.60 -5.94
C PHE A 304 7.67 9.05 -6.14
N TRP A 305 8.44 9.83 -6.90
CA TRP A 305 7.99 11.11 -7.46
C TRP A 305 7.82 10.98 -8.98
N TYR A 306 6.67 11.40 -9.50
CA TYR A 306 6.32 11.37 -10.91
C TYR A 306 6.76 12.62 -11.67
N ASN A 307 7.12 12.43 -12.94
CA ASN A 307 7.26 13.46 -13.98
C ASN A 307 8.24 14.61 -13.67
N VAL A 308 9.19 14.40 -12.76
CA VAL A 308 10.15 15.40 -12.27
C VAL A 308 11.00 16.05 -13.38
N ARG A 309 11.18 15.37 -14.53
CA ARG A 309 11.83 15.93 -15.74
C ARG A 309 10.89 15.98 -16.96
N GLU A 310 9.59 16.18 -16.76
CA GLU A 310 8.56 16.31 -17.83
C GLU A 310 8.54 15.15 -18.86
N ASN A 311 8.97 13.96 -18.44
CA ASN A 311 9.18 12.78 -19.30
C ASN A 311 8.26 11.59 -18.94
N SER A 312 7.25 11.80 -18.10
CA SER A 312 6.31 10.77 -17.63
C SER A 312 6.97 9.57 -16.94
N ARG A 313 8.07 9.77 -16.21
CA ARG A 313 8.72 8.71 -15.40
C ARG A 313 8.51 8.85 -13.89
N MET A 314 8.73 7.75 -13.19
CA MET A 314 8.83 7.70 -11.72
C MET A 314 10.30 7.68 -11.29
N TRP A 315 10.62 8.39 -10.22
CA TRP A 315 11.90 8.33 -9.53
C TRP A 315 11.71 7.76 -8.11
N PRO A 316 12.49 6.76 -7.68
CA PRO A 316 12.48 6.31 -6.28
C PRO A 316 12.90 7.47 -5.37
N THR A 317 12.16 7.69 -4.29
CA THR A 317 12.51 8.70 -3.28
C THR A 317 13.61 8.20 -2.33
N TYR A 318 13.89 6.89 -2.32
CA TYR A 318 14.79 6.21 -1.39
C TYR A 318 14.51 6.50 0.10
N ASN A 319 13.26 6.88 0.44
CA ASN A 319 12.82 6.92 1.83
C ASN A 319 12.94 5.52 2.45
N VAL A 320 13.49 5.45 3.65
CA VAL A 320 13.55 4.22 4.45
C VAL A 320 12.32 4.14 5.34
N PHE A 321 11.62 3.02 5.27
CA PHE A 321 10.45 2.71 6.07
C PHE A 321 10.83 1.67 7.11
N LEU A 322 10.49 1.91 8.37
CA LEU A 322 10.52 0.87 9.39
C LEU A 322 9.16 0.19 9.41
N VAL A 323 9.09 -1.08 9.01
CA VAL A 323 7.87 -1.89 8.97
C VAL A 323 7.90 -2.88 10.13
N ARG A 324 6.94 -2.77 11.05
CA ARG A 324 6.74 -3.71 12.15
C ARG A 324 5.77 -4.80 11.73
N VAL A 325 6.17 -6.05 11.97
CA VAL A 325 5.36 -7.25 11.80
C VAL A 325 5.42 -8.02 13.13
N ASP A 326 4.30 -8.05 13.85
CA ASP A 326 4.24 -8.51 15.24
C ASP A 326 5.31 -7.85 16.13
N GLU A 327 6.25 -8.62 16.67
CA GLU A 327 7.38 -8.14 17.49
C GLU A 327 8.61 -7.72 16.66
N GLN A 328 8.66 -8.08 15.38
CA GLN A 328 9.80 -7.89 14.50
C GLN A 328 9.76 -6.53 13.80
N VAL A 329 10.92 -5.93 13.53
CA VAL A 329 11.01 -4.67 12.79
C VAL A 329 11.98 -4.82 11.64
N TYR A 330 11.52 -4.47 10.45
CA TYR A 330 12.29 -4.47 9.20
C TYR A 330 12.56 -3.04 8.76
N LYS A 331 13.78 -2.71 8.34
CA LYS A 331 13.97 -1.56 7.45
C LYS A 331 13.66 -2.00 6.02
N VAL A 332 12.92 -1.17 5.28
CA VAL A 332 12.45 -1.42 3.92
C VAL A 332 12.69 -0.18 3.07
N GLN A 333 13.18 -0.35 1.85
CA GLN A 333 13.37 0.74 0.89
C GLN A 333 13.02 0.27 -0.52
N ILE A 334 12.35 1.13 -1.30
CA ILE A 334 12.00 0.87 -2.69
C ILE A 334 13.04 1.57 -3.58
N THR A 335 13.73 0.82 -4.45
CA THR A 335 14.88 1.32 -5.23
C THR A 335 14.66 1.41 -6.73
N SER A 336 13.60 0.81 -7.26
CA SER A 336 13.21 0.94 -8.67
C SER A 336 11.69 0.92 -8.79
N TYR A 337 11.18 1.41 -9.92
CA TYR A 337 9.79 1.24 -10.40
C TYR A 337 9.70 0.43 -11.72
N TYR A 338 10.86 0.11 -12.30
CA TYR A 338 10.99 -0.42 -13.64
C TYR A 338 11.81 -1.71 -13.65
N ASP A 339 11.43 -2.63 -14.53
CA ASP A 339 12.21 -3.84 -14.79
C ASP A 339 13.46 -3.55 -15.64
N ALA A 340 14.26 -4.58 -15.90
CA ALA A 340 15.46 -4.48 -16.73
C ALA A 340 15.20 -4.11 -18.21
N ALA A 341 13.96 -4.23 -18.69
CA ALA A 341 13.54 -3.80 -20.02
C ALA A 341 12.96 -2.37 -20.04
N GLY A 342 12.77 -1.75 -18.88
CA GLY A 342 12.16 -0.42 -18.72
C GLY A 342 10.64 -0.44 -18.65
N ALA A 343 9.99 -1.59 -18.48
CA ALA A 343 8.55 -1.70 -18.26
C ALA A 343 8.16 -1.12 -16.90
N SER A 344 7.02 -0.41 -16.82
CA SER A 344 6.57 0.31 -15.63
C SER A 344 5.71 -0.54 -14.69
N GLY A 345 5.85 -0.36 -13.38
CA GLY A 345 5.06 -1.09 -12.38
C GLY A 345 5.79 -2.33 -11.88
N HIS A 346 7.11 -2.32 -11.91
CA HIS A 346 7.94 -3.40 -11.38
C HIS A 346 8.81 -2.86 -10.24
N PRO A 347 8.24 -2.59 -9.06
CA PRO A 347 9.01 -2.05 -7.95
C PRO A 347 10.03 -3.07 -7.44
N THR A 348 11.25 -2.59 -7.16
CA THR A 348 12.27 -3.38 -6.46
C THR A 348 12.32 -2.93 -5.01
N VAL A 349 12.18 -3.88 -4.09
CA VAL A 349 12.20 -3.67 -2.64
C VAL A 349 13.47 -4.30 -2.08
N ARG A 350 14.26 -3.54 -1.32
CA ARG A 350 15.31 -4.08 -0.43
C ARG A 350 14.83 -3.99 1.01
N PHE A 351 15.14 -4.99 1.82
CA PHE A 351 14.74 -5.04 3.23
C PHE A 351 15.75 -5.81 4.08
N LEU A 352 15.77 -5.48 5.37
CA LEU A 352 16.60 -6.11 6.38
C LEU A 352 15.79 -6.20 7.68
N ARG A 353 15.69 -7.40 8.28
CA ARG A 353 15.15 -7.53 9.64
C ARG A 353 16.14 -6.95 10.64
N LEU A 354 15.78 -5.84 11.28
CA LEU A 354 16.58 -5.21 12.34
C LEU A 354 16.42 -5.93 13.68
N ARG A 355 15.19 -6.35 13.99
CA ARG A 355 14.79 -6.99 15.24
C ARG A 355 13.92 -8.20 14.98
#